data_AF-A0A146LHZ2-F1
#
_entry.id   AF-A0A146LHZ2-F1
#
_cell.length_a   1.000
_cell.length_b   1.000
_cell.length_c   1.000
_cell.angle_alpha   90.00
_cell.angle_beta   90.00
_cell.angle_gamma   90.00
#
_symmetry.space_group_name_H-M   'P 1'
#
loop_
_entity.id
_entity.type
_entity.pdbx_description
1 polymer ?
#
loop_
_entity_poly.entity_id
_entity_poly.type
_entity_poly.pdbx_seq_one_letter_code
_entity_poly.pdbx_strand_id
1 'polypeptide(L)'
;MWKVIKSPGMLRAFSQRHLSNQLKQRHKLDVQDFKEGSEIEGFIVKQVEEIPEFNITLMRLKHERTGCEHLHLARDDPNNVFSVGFRTTPTDSTGVPHILEHSVLCGSKKYPCRDPFFKMLNRSMATFMNAMTAPDCTFYPFSTQNRTDYMNLMSVYMDAVYRPLLRETDFRQEGWRLEHENVEDSKSPIILKGVVYNEMKGV
;
A
#
# COMPACT_ATOMS: atom_id res chain seq x y z
N MET A 1 6.05 13.82 -3.34
CA MET A 1 6.17 15.05 -2.52
C MET A 1 6.74 14.58 -1.20
N TRP A 2 8.04 14.69 -0.99
CA TRP A 2 8.64 14.18 0.23
C TRP A 2 8.84 15.36 1.19
N LYS A 3 8.27 15.25 2.40
CA LYS A 3 8.34 16.27 3.45
C LYS A 3 9.42 15.86 4.45
N VAL A 4 10.52 16.60 4.49
CA VAL A 4 11.51 16.56 5.58
C VAL A 4 10.93 17.31 6.77
N ILE A 5 10.77 16.64 7.92
CA ILE A 5 10.45 17.27 9.20
C ILE A 5 11.77 17.47 9.95
N LYS A 6 12.25 18.71 10.03
CA LYS A 6 13.25 19.12 11.02
C LYS A 6 12.54 19.86 12.17
N SER A 7 12.92 19.50 13.39
CA SER A 7 12.48 20.11 14.65
C SER A 7 12.85 21.60 14.72
N PRO A 8 12.01 22.49 15.27
CA PRO A 8 12.34 23.89 15.38
C PRO A 8 13.00 24.21 16.73
N GLY A 9 14.28 24.60 16.67
CA GLY A 9 14.91 25.43 17.69
C GLY A 9 14.80 26.91 17.31
N MET A 10 14.26 27.69 18.24
CA MET A 10 14.45 29.13 18.48
C MET A 10 14.02 30.15 17.39
N LEU A 11 12.96 30.89 17.75
CA LEU A 11 12.38 32.04 17.05
C LEU A 11 13.35 33.23 16.91
N ARG A 12 13.46 33.80 15.70
CA ARG A 12 13.66 35.24 15.49
C ARG A 12 12.76 35.73 14.35
N ALA A 13 12.01 36.78 14.64
CA ALA A 13 11.04 37.40 13.75
C ALA A 13 11.74 38.10 12.57
N PHE A 14 11.43 37.66 11.34
CA PHE A 14 11.78 38.40 10.12
C PHE A 14 10.57 38.44 9.16
N SER A 15 10.38 39.62 8.58
CA SER A 15 9.27 40.08 7.74
C SER A 15 8.69 39.04 6.75
N GLN A 16 7.37 38.82 6.83
CA GLN A 16 6.57 37.89 6.00
C GLN A 16 6.67 38.13 4.48
N ARG A 17 7.11 39.30 4.02
CA ARG A 17 7.15 39.64 2.59
C ARG A 17 8.41 39.22 1.86
N HIS A 18 9.50 38.90 2.57
CA HIS A 18 10.74 38.41 1.94
C HIS A 18 10.82 36.87 1.89
N LEU A 19 10.10 36.16 2.77
CA LEU A 19 10.03 34.68 2.73
C LEU A 19 9.18 34.13 1.57
N SER A 20 8.22 34.91 1.06
CA SER A 20 7.27 34.46 0.04
C SER A 20 7.91 34.26 -1.35
N ASN A 21 9.03 34.92 -1.64
CA ASN A 21 9.74 34.79 -2.91
C ASN A 21 10.86 33.73 -2.87
N GLN A 22 11.41 33.39 -1.70
CA GLN A 22 12.41 32.30 -1.59
C GLN A 22 11.78 30.89 -1.51
N LEU A 23 10.48 30.79 -1.20
CA LEU A 23 9.76 29.51 -1.16
C LEU A 23 9.22 29.03 -2.52
N LYS A 24 9.42 29.81 -3.60
CA LYS A 24 8.87 29.53 -4.95
C LYS A 24 9.83 28.84 -5.93
N GLN A 25 11.05 28.51 -5.53
CA GLN A 25 11.95 27.64 -6.29
C GLN A 25 12.37 26.43 -5.44
N ARG A 26 11.42 25.53 -5.18
CA ARG A 26 11.79 24.16 -4.84
C ARG A 26 11.91 23.41 -6.15
N HIS A 27 13.14 23.20 -6.62
CA HIS A 27 13.42 22.30 -7.74
C HIS A 27 12.64 21.00 -7.49
N LYS A 28 11.74 20.68 -8.42
CA LYS A 28 11.02 19.41 -8.44
C LYS A 28 12.08 18.42 -8.93
N LEU A 29 12.63 17.62 -8.01
CA LEU A 29 13.61 16.58 -8.37
C LEU A 29 12.98 15.69 -9.44
N ASP A 30 13.63 15.61 -10.60
CA ASP A 30 13.28 14.74 -11.70
C ASP A 30 14.08 13.43 -11.58
N VAL A 31 13.60 12.35 -12.17
CA VAL A 31 14.32 11.08 -12.20
C VAL A 31 15.69 11.23 -12.87
N GLN A 32 15.79 12.16 -13.84
CA GLN A 32 17.04 12.49 -14.53
C GLN A 32 18.10 13.15 -13.63
N ASP A 33 17.71 13.68 -12.46
CA ASP A 33 18.64 14.27 -11.50
C ASP A 33 19.44 13.19 -10.73
N PHE A 34 19.00 11.93 -10.78
CA PHE A 34 19.61 10.85 -10.02
C PHE A 34 20.54 10.00 -10.89
N LYS A 35 21.62 9.53 -10.26
CA LYS A 35 22.60 8.63 -10.87
C LYS A 35 22.72 7.36 -10.05
N GLU A 36 23.23 6.31 -10.68
CA GLU A 36 23.59 5.10 -9.95
C GLU A 36 24.52 5.44 -8.77
N GLY A 37 24.22 4.87 -7.60
CA GLY A 37 24.90 5.15 -6.34
C GLY A 37 24.33 6.33 -5.54
N SER A 38 23.42 7.15 -6.09
CA SER A 38 22.73 8.19 -5.30
C SER A 38 21.93 7.60 -4.14
N GLU A 39 21.95 8.26 -2.98
CA GLU A 39 21.13 7.92 -1.82
C GLU A 39 19.89 8.82 -1.73
N ILE A 40 18.72 8.20 -1.48
CA ILE A 40 17.43 8.87 -1.34
C ILE A 40 16.66 8.22 -0.19
N GLU A 41 16.54 8.91 0.95
CA GLU A 41 15.72 8.46 2.09
C GLU A 41 16.01 6.98 2.50
N GLY A 42 17.29 6.58 2.51
CA GLY A 42 17.74 5.22 2.84
C GLY A 42 17.71 4.22 1.67
N PHE A 43 17.33 4.64 0.46
CA PHE A 43 17.44 3.86 -0.77
C PHE A 43 18.69 4.24 -1.56
N ILE A 44 19.36 3.25 -2.14
CA ILE A 44 20.45 3.44 -3.08
C ILE A 44 19.93 3.20 -4.50
N VAL A 45 20.11 4.17 -5.39
CA VAL A 45 19.81 4.03 -6.82
C VAL A 45 20.76 3.01 -7.44
N LYS A 46 20.20 1.98 -8.06
CA LYS A 46 20.93 0.87 -8.70
C LYS A 46 20.94 0.97 -10.22
N GLN A 47 19.93 1.60 -10.80
CA GLN A 47 19.85 1.78 -12.24
C GLN A 47 18.92 2.96 -12.55
N VAL A 48 19.29 3.74 -13.56
CA VAL A 48 18.40 4.70 -14.23
C VAL A 48 18.48 4.41 -15.73
N GLU A 49 17.35 4.20 -16.37
CA GLU A 49 17.28 3.77 -17.78
C GLU A 49 16.08 4.43 -18.46
N GLU A 50 16.28 5.03 -19.63
CA GLU A 50 15.19 5.52 -20.47
C GLU A 50 14.68 4.38 -21.35
N ILE A 51 13.36 4.24 -21.45
CA ILE A 51 12.69 3.26 -22.30
C ILE A 51 11.76 4.02 -23.25
N PRO A 52 12.28 4.49 -24.41
CA PRO A 52 11.57 5.39 -25.30
C PRO A 52 10.28 4.81 -25.88
N GLU A 53 10.24 3.48 -26.12
CA GLU A 53 9.08 2.79 -26.71
C GLU A 53 7.81 2.95 -25.85
N PHE A 54 7.99 3.17 -24.54
CA PHE A 54 6.91 3.38 -23.60
C PHE A 54 6.82 4.81 -23.05
N ASN A 55 7.73 5.71 -23.47
CA ASN A 55 7.91 7.04 -22.91
C ASN A 55 8.05 7.01 -21.37
N ILE A 56 8.93 6.12 -20.88
CA ILE A 56 9.16 5.92 -19.44
C ILE A 56 10.65 6.10 -19.12
N THR A 57 10.95 6.71 -17.98
CA THR A 57 12.25 6.58 -17.32
C THR A 57 12.12 5.65 -16.12
N LEU A 58 12.84 4.53 -16.17
CA LEU A 58 12.90 3.53 -15.12
C LEU A 58 13.99 3.90 -14.12
N MET A 59 13.69 3.79 -12.84
CA MET A 59 14.65 3.89 -11.75
C MET A 59 14.49 2.69 -10.80
N ARG A 60 15.53 1.85 -10.71
CA ARG A 60 15.62 0.77 -9.72
C ARG A 60 16.38 1.24 -8.50
N LEU A 61 15.82 1.00 -7.31
CA LEU A 61 16.43 1.33 -6.04
C LEU A 61 16.39 0.14 -5.10
N LYS A 62 17.31 0.13 -4.13
CA LYS A 62 17.35 -0.86 -3.05
C LYS A 62 17.51 -0.16 -1.71
N HIS A 63 16.60 -0.42 -0.78
CA HIS A 63 16.68 0.10 0.58
C HIS A 63 17.88 -0.53 1.29
N GLU A 64 18.78 0.29 1.82
CA GLU A 64 20.06 -0.16 2.36
C GLU A 64 19.88 -1.12 3.55
N ARG A 65 18.99 -0.77 4.48
CA ARG A 65 18.81 -1.52 5.73
C ARG A 65 18.00 -2.82 5.56
N THR A 66 16.99 -2.83 4.70
CA THR A 66 16.06 -3.97 4.57
C THR A 66 16.27 -4.79 3.31
N GLY A 67 17.03 -4.28 2.35
CA GLY A 67 17.17 -4.89 1.03
C GLY A 67 15.92 -4.79 0.15
N CYS A 68 14.86 -4.08 0.59
CA CYS A 68 13.63 -3.90 -0.18
C CYS A 68 13.93 -3.26 -1.52
N GLU A 69 13.46 -3.89 -2.59
CA GLU A 69 13.59 -3.37 -3.95
C GLU A 69 12.43 -2.42 -4.26
N HIS A 70 12.75 -1.32 -4.94
CA HIS A 70 11.77 -0.34 -5.41
C HIS A 70 12.00 -0.10 -6.89
N LEU A 71 10.91 -0.14 -7.67
CA LEU A 71 10.91 0.20 -9.07
C LEU A 71 10.02 1.41 -9.27
N HIS A 72 10.61 2.52 -9.71
CA HIS A 72 9.87 3.72 -10.07
C HIS A 72 9.85 3.86 -11.59
N LEU A 73 8.67 4.05 -12.16
CA LEU A 73 8.47 4.28 -13.59
C LEU A 73 7.95 5.71 -13.74
N ALA A 74 8.82 6.64 -14.12
CA ALA A 74 8.43 8.01 -14.38
C ALA A 74 7.88 8.16 -15.79
N ARG A 75 6.69 8.76 -15.87
CA ARG A 75 5.97 9.06 -17.10
C ARG A 75 5.11 10.30 -16.86
N ASP A 76 4.86 11.06 -17.92
CA ASP A 76 3.85 12.13 -17.90
C ASP A 76 2.44 11.53 -18.02
N ASP A 77 1.98 10.89 -16.94
CA ASP A 77 0.63 10.35 -16.78
C ASP A 77 0.04 10.81 -15.44
N PRO A 78 -1.12 11.49 -15.43
CA PRO A 78 -1.74 11.93 -14.19
C PRO A 78 -2.24 10.77 -13.31
N ASN A 79 -2.54 9.60 -13.88
CA ASN A 79 -3.05 8.44 -13.16
C ASN A 79 -1.92 7.64 -12.51
N ASN A 80 -1.57 8.01 -11.29
CA ASN A 80 -0.44 7.43 -10.57
C ASN A 80 -0.83 6.10 -9.94
N VAL A 81 0.06 5.11 -10.06
CA VAL A 81 -0.11 3.76 -9.50
C VAL A 81 0.88 3.55 -8.34
N PHE A 82 0.45 2.80 -7.34
CA PHE A 82 1.32 2.22 -6.32
C PHE A 82 1.00 0.73 -6.22
N SER A 83 2.02 -0.10 -5.98
CA SER A 83 1.83 -1.50 -5.61
C SER A 83 2.95 -1.91 -4.65
N VAL A 84 2.60 -2.74 -3.68
CA VAL A 84 3.55 -3.49 -2.85
C VAL A 84 3.28 -4.97 -3.07
N GLY A 85 4.33 -5.73 -3.34
CA GLY A 85 4.28 -7.16 -3.63
C GLY A 85 5.10 -7.96 -2.63
N PHE A 86 4.61 -9.15 -2.29
CA PHE A 86 5.28 -10.10 -1.40
C PHE A 86 5.38 -11.45 -2.10
N ARG A 87 6.55 -12.09 -2.02
CA ARG A 87 6.68 -13.49 -2.39
C ARG A 87 6.02 -14.36 -1.32
N THR A 88 5.02 -15.13 -1.71
CA THR A 88 4.18 -15.95 -0.83
C THR A 88 4.12 -17.36 -1.39
N THR A 89 4.95 -18.26 -0.88
CA THR A 89 5.07 -19.64 -1.38
C THR A 89 4.41 -20.62 -0.42
N PRO A 90 3.07 -20.86 -0.53
CA PRO A 90 2.39 -21.79 0.34
C PRO A 90 2.92 -23.22 0.14
N THR A 91 2.94 -24.01 1.22
CA THR A 91 3.40 -25.41 1.20
C THR A 91 2.24 -26.41 1.26
N ASP A 92 1.01 -25.89 1.34
CA ASP A 92 -0.24 -26.65 1.38
C ASP A 92 -1.35 -25.90 0.62
N SER A 93 -2.53 -26.52 0.56
CA SER A 93 -3.71 -25.98 -0.12
C SER A 93 -4.71 -25.31 0.84
N THR A 94 -4.25 -24.79 1.98
CA THR A 94 -5.13 -24.12 2.94
C THR A 94 -5.67 -22.77 2.45
N GLY A 95 -5.08 -22.21 1.40
CA GLY A 95 -5.40 -20.85 0.93
C GLY A 95 -4.82 -19.76 1.83
N VAL A 96 -3.86 -20.06 2.72
CA VAL A 96 -3.27 -19.10 3.66
C VAL A 96 -2.83 -17.76 3.05
N PRO A 97 -2.16 -17.66 1.87
CA PRO A 97 -1.82 -16.35 1.32
C PRO A 97 -3.05 -15.54 0.91
N HIS A 98 -4.09 -16.20 0.39
CA HIS A 98 -5.34 -15.57 -0.03
C HIS A 98 -6.15 -15.08 1.16
N ILE A 99 -6.29 -15.92 2.20
CA ILE A 99 -6.94 -15.51 3.46
C ILE A 99 -6.17 -14.35 4.13
N LEU A 100 -4.84 -14.40 4.09
CA LEU A 100 -4.01 -13.33 4.65
C LEU A 100 -4.20 -12.02 3.88
N GLU A 101 -4.28 -12.08 2.55
CA GLU A 101 -4.53 -10.92 1.70
C GLU A 101 -5.81 -10.17 2.09
N HIS A 102 -6.91 -10.89 2.30
CA HIS A 102 -8.12 -10.32 2.86
C HIS A 102 -7.92 -9.78 4.29
N SER A 103 -7.33 -10.60 5.15
CA SER A 103 -7.26 -10.32 6.60
C SER A 103 -6.41 -9.11 6.95
N VAL A 104 -5.34 -8.82 6.18
CA VAL A 104 -4.51 -7.63 6.43
C VAL A 104 -5.27 -6.32 6.15
N LEU A 105 -6.29 -6.37 5.30
CA LEU A 105 -7.12 -5.22 4.92
C LEU A 105 -8.26 -4.93 5.90
N CYS A 106 -8.48 -5.79 6.91
CA CYS A 106 -9.52 -5.63 7.93
C CYS A 106 -9.15 -4.64 9.05
N GLY A 107 -7.88 -4.26 9.18
CA GLY A 107 -7.42 -3.30 10.18
C GLY A 107 -5.93 -3.36 10.47
N SER A 108 -5.35 -2.23 10.86
CA SER A 108 -3.92 -2.12 11.13
C SER A 108 -3.62 -1.27 12.38
N LYS A 109 -2.35 -1.24 12.83
CA LYS A 109 -1.97 -0.51 14.05
C LYS A 109 -2.28 1.00 13.98
N LYS A 110 -2.11 1.63 12.82
CA LYS A 110 -2.43 3.05 12.59
C LYS A 110 -3.91 3.27 12.28
N TYR A 111 -4.57 2.29 11.65
CA TYR A 111 -5.99 2.35 11.27
C TYR A 111 -6.74 1.16 11.88
N PRO A 112 -6.99 1.16 13.20
CA PRO A 112 -7.51 -0.02 13.90
C PRO A 112 -9.02 -0.23 13.73
N CYS A 113 -9.69 0.69 13.04
CA CYS A 113 -11.11 0.54 12.74
C CYS A 113 -11.34 -0.70 11.85
N ARG A 114 -12.52 -1.30 11.94
CA ARG A 114 -12.89 -2.45 11.12
C ARG A 114 -13.01 -2.04 9.65
N ASP A 115 -12.47 -2.86 8.76
CA ASP A 115 -12.50 -2.73 7.30
C ASP A 115 -12.07 -1.36 6.75
N PRO A 116 -10.83 -0.87 7.04
CA PRO A 116 -10.33 0.37 6.47
C PRO A 116 -10.34 0.36 4.93
N PHE A 117 -10.02 -0.77 4.30
CA PHE A 117 -10.00 -0.91 2.84
C PHE A 117 -11.37 -0.58 2.22
N PHE A 118 -12.43 -1.27 2.65
CA PHE A 118 -13.78 -1.02 2.14
C PHE A 118 -14.28 0.38 2.47
N LYS A 119 -13.90 0.93 3.63
CA LYS A 119 -14.21 2.32 3.97
C LYS A 119 -13.52 3.31 3.04
N MET A 120 -12.31 3.01 2.57
CA MET A 120 -11.57 3.87 1.65
C MET A 120 -12.18 3.91 0.25
N LEU A 121 -12.87 2.85 -0.21
CA LEU A 121 -13.61 2.87 -1.48
C LEU A 121 -14.60 4.03 -1.57
N ASN A 122 -15.23 4.41 -0.46
CA ASN A 122 -16.18 5.52 -0.38
C ASN A 122 -15.56 6.86 0.09
N ARG A 123 -14.25 6.89 0.32
CA ARG A 123 -13.52 8.05 0.88
C ARG A 123 -12.31 8.46 0.04
N SER A 124 -12.20 7.89 -1.14
CA SER A 124 -11.09 8.05 -2.08
C SER A 124 -11.62 8.47 -3.45
N MET A 125 -10.75 9.06 -4.26
CA MET A 125 -10.98 9.30 -5.68
C MET A 125 -10.15 8.32 -6.52
N ALA A 126 -9.90 7.12 -5.98
CA ALA A 126 -9.14 6.09 -6.64
C ALA A 126 -9.78 5.72 -7.97
N THR A 127 -8.93 5.59 -8.98
CA THR A 127 -9.29 4.99 -10.28
C THR A 127 -9.24 3.46 -10.21
N PHE A 128 -8.48 2.92 -9.26
CA PHE A 128 -8.41 1.49 -8.98
C PHE A 128 -7.99 1.25 -7.52
N MET A 129 -8.56 0.26 -6.86
CA MET A 129 -8.14 -0.25 -5.56
C MET A 129 -8.43 -1.74 -5.52
N ASN A 130 -7.40 -2.56 -5.30
CA ASN A 130 -7.60 -3.99 -5.09
C ASN A 130 -6.43 -4.62 -4.32
N ALA A 131 -6.51 -5.93 -4.14
CA ALA A 131 -5.42 -6.81 -3.79
C ALA A 131 -5.63 -8.15 -4.50
N MET A 132 -4.55 -8.88 -4.75
CA MET A 132 -4.57 -10.10 -5.57
C MET A 132 -3.53 -11.09 -5.07
N THR A 133 -3.93 -12.35 -5.00
CA THR A 133 -3.04 -13.48 -4.68
C THR A 133 -2.85 -14.37 -5.90
N ALA A 134 -1.62 -14.39 -6.41
CA ALA A 134 -1.12 -15.33 -7.42
C ALA A 134 -0.50 -16.58 -6.74
N PRO A 135 -0.10 -17.62 -7.50
CA PRO A 135 0.40 -18.87 -6.90
C PRO A 135 1.59 -18.71 -5.94
N ASP A 136 2.49 -17.76 -6.22
CA ASP A 136 3.75 -17.56 -5.48
C ASP A 136 3.96 -16.12 -5.00
N CYS A 137 2.98 -15.25 -5.18
CA CYS A 137 3.06 -13.85 -4.77
C CYS A 137 1.69 -13.20 -4.51
N THR A 138 1.68 -12.18 -3.65
CA THR A 138 0.51 -11.35 -3.34
C THR A 138 0.83 -9.89 -3.58
N PHE A 139 -0.06 -9.16 -4.26
CA PHE A 139 0.11 -7.75 -4.60
C PHE A 139 -1.06 -6.91 -4.08
N TYR A 140 -0.74 -5.67 -3.69
CA TYR A 140 -1.74 -4.71 -3.19
C TYR A 140 -1.64 -3.40 -3.99
N PRO A 141 -2.27 -3.32 -5.18
CA PRO A 141 -2.24 -2.12 -6.00
C PRO A 141 -3.40 -1.16 -5.75
N PHE A 142 -3.12 0.13 -5.92
CA PHE A 142 -4.13 1.16 -6.13
C PHE A 142 -3.64 2.18 -7.17
N SER A 143 -4.56 2.94 -7.75
CA SER A 143 -4.25 4.10 -8.58
C SER A 143 -5.19 5.26 -8.33
N THR A 144 -4.70 6.47 -8.53
CA THR A 144 -5.49 7.70 -8.39
C THR A 144 -4.82 8.84 -9.14
N GLN A 145 -5.64 9.77 -9.66
CA GLN A 145 -5.15 11.01 -10.25
C GLN A 145 -4.92 12.11 -9.21
N ASN A 146 -5.42 11.92 -7.98
CA ASN A 146 -5.30 12.92 -6.93
C ASN A 146 -4.08 12.66 -6.04
N ARG A 147 -3.18 13.64 -5.96
CA ARG A 147 -1.93 13.54 -5.19
C ARG A 147 -2.14 13.32 -3.69
N THR A 148 -3.13 13.97 -3.09
CA THR A 148 -3.42 13.82 -1.65
C THR A 148 -3.99 12.43 -1.38
N ASP A 149 -4.91 11.99 -2.23
CA ASP A 149 -5.49 10.66 -2.19
C ASP A 149 -4.42 9.57 -2.34
N TYR A 150 -3.44 9.76 -3.24
CA TYR A 150 -2.31 8.83 -3.40
C TYR A 150 -1.57 8.62 -2.08
N MET A 151 -1.24 9.70 -1.37
CA MET A 151 -0.54 9.61 -0.08
C MET A 151 -1.42 8.99 1.02
N ASN A 152 -2.74 9.25 0.99
CA ASN A 152 -3.68 8.65 1.93
C ASN A 152 -3.76 7.14 1.72
N LEU A 153 -4.00 6.69 0.49
CA LEU A 153 -4.07 5.27 0.12
C LEU A 153 -2.74 4.56 0.39
N MET A 154 -1.61 5.16 0.00
CA MET A 154 -0.29 4.60 0.28
C MET A 154 -0.10 4.39 1.78
N SER A 155 -0.52 5.36 2.62
CA SER A 155 -0.41 5.21 4.07
C SER A 155 -1.31 4.11 4.63
N VAL A 156 -2.51 3.90 4.07
CA VAL A 156 -3.42 2.83 4.51
C VAL A 156 -2.88 1.46 4.08
N TYR A 157 -2.51 1.31 2.80
CA TYR A 157 -1.97 0.07 2.25
C TYR A 157 -0.68 -0.36 2.95
N MET A 158 0.28 0.56 3.11
CA MET A 158 1.56 0.24 3.78
C MET A 158 1.36 -0.17 5.24
N ASP A 159 0.41 0.46 5.95
CA ASP A 159 0.16 0.08 7.34
C ASP A 159 -0.58 -1.26 7.45
N ALA A 160 -1.50 -1.54 6.52
CA ALA A 160 -2.20 -2.81 6.42
C ALA A 160 -1.22 -3.98 6.23
N VAL A 161 -0.33 -3.89 5.24
CA VAL A 161 0.55 -5.03 4.91
C VAL A 161 1.70 -5.24 5.90
N TYR A 162 2.23 -4.18 6.52
CA TYR A 162 3.37 -4.29 7.44
C TYR A 162 2.98 -4.36 8.92
N ARG A 163 1.80 -3.84 9.30
CA ARG A 163 1.33 -3.79 10.69
C ARG A 163 -0.16 -4.13 10.82
N PRO A 164 -0.62 -5.27 10.24
CA PRO A 164 -2.02 -5.68 10.37
C PRO A 164 -2.35 -6.05 11.82
N LEU A 165 -3.64 -5.96 12.17
CA LEU A 165 -4.13 -6.40 13.49
C LEU A 165 -4.32 -7.92 13.56
N LEU A 166 -4.70 -8.55 12.44
CA LEU A 166 -4.98 -10.00 12.35
C LEU A 166 -5.88 -10.49 13.49
N ARG A 167 -6.98 -9.78 13.75
CA ARG A 167 -7.94 -10.17 14.80
C ARG A 167 -8.54 -11.52 14.44
N GLU A 168 -8.71 -12.38 15.43
CA GLU A 168 -9.32 -13.70 15.22
C GLU A 168 -10.73 -13.60 14.60
N THR A 169 -11.50 -12.59 14.99
CA THR A 169 -12.83 -12.32 14.40
C THR A 169 -12.76 -11.99 12.92
N ASP A 170 -11.73 -11.27 12.49
CA ASP A 170 -11.52 -10.88 11.09
C ASP A 170 -11.11 -12.11 10.29
N PHE A 171 -10.18 -12.92 10.81
CA PHE A 171 -9.80 -14.21 10.21
C PHE A 171 -11.00 -15.15 10.06
N ARG A 172 -11.85 -15.28 11.08
CA ARG A 172 -13.07 -16.11 11.04
C ARG A 172 -14.10 -15.60 10.02
N GLN A 173 -14.12 -14.29 9.77
CA GLN A 173 -14.98 -13.71 8.73
C GLN A 173 -14.42 -13.98 7.33
N GLU A 174 -13.18 -13.58 7.10
CA GLU A 174 -12.56 -13.59 5.78
C GLU A 174 -12.15 -15.00 5.33
N GLY A 175 -11.57 -15.80 6.23
CA GLY A 175 -11.13 -17.15 5.95
C GLY A 175 -12.28 -18.16 6.02
N TRP A 176 -12.42 -18.78 7.20
CA TRP A 176 -13.49 -19.74 7.47
C TRP A 176 -13.80 -19.81 8.97
N ARG A 177 -15.03 -20.23 9.29
CA ARG A 177 -15.47 -20.53 10.65
C ARG A 177 -16.62 -21.53 10.65
N LEU A 178 -16.79 -22.18 11.80
CA LEU A 178 -18.02 -22.88 12.15
C LEU A 178 -19.01 -21.88 12.75
N GLU A 179 -20.23 -21.86 12.22
CA GLU A 179 -21.31 -21.01 12.72
C GLU A 179 -22.62 -21.79 12.69
N HIS A 180 -23.47 -21.56 13.68
CA HIS A 180 -24.84 -22.03 13.65
C HIS A 180 -25.57 -21.46 12.43
N GLU A 181 -26.37 -22.29 11.74
CA GLU A 181 -27.18 -21.84 10.60
C GLU A 181 -28.07 -20.66 11.00
N ASN A 182 -28.68 -20.75 12.19
CA ASN A 182 -29.33 -19.65 12.87
C ASN A 182 -28.49 -19.21 14.08
N VAL A 183 -27.91 -18.00 14.01
CA VAL A 183 -27.05 -17.44 15.06
C VAL A 183 -27.75 -17.23 16.40
N GLU A 184 -29.08 -17.15 16.41
CA GLU A 184 -29.90 -17.02 17.62
C GLU A 184 -30.32 -18.39 18.20
N ASP A 185 -30.06 -19.50 17.50
CA ASP A 185 -30.41 -20.86 17.94
C ASP A 185 -29.19 -21.77 18.04
N SER A 186 -28.70 -21.97 19.27
CA SER A 186 -27.60 -22.89 19.61
C SER A 186 -27.88 -24.37 19.32
N LYS A 187 -29.11 -24.76 18.98
CA LYS A 187 -29.46 -26.12 18.56
C LYS A 187 -29.48 -26.28 17.04
N SER A 188 -29.42 -25.17 16.30
CA SER A 188 -29.40 -25.24 14.84
C SER A 188 -28.12 -25.92 14.34
N PRO A 189 -28.14 -26.54 13.15
CA PRO A 189 -26.97 -27.19 12.59
C PRO A 189 -25.76 -26.26 12.49
N ILE A 190 -24.56 -26.80 12.68
CA ILE A 190 -23.31 -26.06 12.47
C ILE A 190 -22.93 -26.17 11.00
N ILE A 191 -22.64 -25.03 10.36
CA ILE A 191 -22.22 -24.93 8.97
C ILE A 191 -20.89 -24.18 8.84
N LEU A 192 -20.19 -24.41 7.73
CA LEU A 192 -18.99 -23.66 7.35
C LEU A 192 -19.39 -22.36 6.67
N LYS A 193 -18.85 -21.23 7.13
CA LYS A 193 -18.97 -19.91 6.51
C LYS A 193 -17.60 -19.25 6.39
N GLY A 194 -17.44 -18.35 5.44
CA GLY A 194 -16.23 -17.55 5.24
C GLY A 194 -16.23 -16.88 3.87
N VAL A 195 -15.59 -15.72 3.73
CA VAL A 195 -15.54 -15.00 2.44
C VAL A 195 -14.73 -15.80 1.43
N VAL A 196 -13.45 -16.04 1.71
CA VAL A 196 -12.56 -16.83 0.85
C VAL A 196 -13.05 -18.27 0.70
N TYR A 197 -13.59 -18.87 1.76
CA TYR A 197 -14.18 -20.21 1.67
C TYR A 197 -15.30 -20.30 0.61
N ASN A 198 -16.18 -19.30 0.53
CA ASN A 198 -17.26 -19.27 -0.45
C ASN A 198 -16.78 -18.83 -1.83
N GLU A 199 -15.82 -17.93 -1.90
CA GLU A 199 -15.17 -17.52 -3.16
C GLU A 199 -14.55 -18.73 -3.87
N MET A 200 -13.75 -19.52 -3.14
CA MET A 200 -13.07 -20.69 -3.71
C MET A 200 -14.02 -21.86 -4.03
N LYS A 201 -15.25 -21.85 -3.52
CA LYS A 201 -16.31 -22.79 -3.95
C LYS A 201 -16.96 -22.41 -5.27
N GLY A 202 -16.90 -21.13 -5.65
CA GLY A 202 -17.46 -20.62 -6.89
C GLY A 202 -16.53 -20.75 -8.10
N VAL A 203 -15.30 -21.20 -7.88
CA VAL A 203 -14.27 -21.50 -8.89
C VAL A 203 -14.33 -22.98 -9.25
#